data_AF-A0AA42X572-F1
#
_entry.id   AF-A0AA42X572-F1
#
_cell.length_a   1.000
_cell.length_b   1.000
_cell.length_c   1.000
_cell.angle_alpha   90.00
_cell.angle_beta   90.00
_cell.angle_gamma   90.00
#
_symmetry.space_group_name_H-M   'P 1'
#
loop_
_entity.id
_entity.type
_entity.pdbx_description
1 polymer ?
#
loop_
_entity_poly.entity_id
_entity_poly.type
_entity_poly.pdbx_seq_one_letter_code
_entity_poly.pdbx_strand_id
1 'polypeptide(L)'
;MTQNQTPESGAPDPLKEAVEIAASQPPVAGIEEDSFETPAEVDKPVNQETPVESTTAIETDVQETEVEDIAVEEHNSAAVADMSDIATANPNVRLTDAYSGPLPKIQKVPLADALTLPSVPVIELNRLIDAIPAEDLSTTAAGRAWVEMIAAQQQLLLHGNALDSCQHQEGSEWTQRVEIDGERFGIAAPRFGDEKEPGPLTGDRAVQLLQGALGLGATLRVPLWHSGIYITIKAPSDADLFELHRLIGTEKATLGRQVHGFLYSNASVLTNMHLVDFILRHVYTASVSFENPLDLKQLIDLDDLQTMIWGALCTIYPSGYPYRRPCVKGPQICDHVVTENLAISKLLFVNHRRLTEGRRKHMKRRAHKATMDDIVKYKSDESHKVANEVVVSDSVRVYLRNPTLAEYEESGNGWIRSLQESTDAAFAGRLSSDQTNEYIVQAAKTEAINNYAHYIEKIVLRTVRNDVEVEQTITERETLSRTLAAMSADQQVYSTIVEGIGKYIDNRALAITALPRYSCPKCDHDQGIVPERTLADGRVVPEQRLSTKENPYLIPLDMGSLFFFITGRQITRALTSRNIS
;
A
#
# COMPACT_ATOMS: atom_id res chain seq x y z
N MET A 1 -46.55 43.77 -17.86
CA MET A 1 -46.53 42.87 -19.03
C MET A 1 -45.07 42.50 -19.30
N THR A 2 -44.80 41.29 -19.84
CA THR A 2 -43.45 40.65 -19.99
C THR A 2 -42.69 40.57 -18.65
N GLN A 3 -42.63 39.46 -17.90
CA GLN A 3 -42.59 38.02 -18.21
C GLN A 3 -41.27 37.56 -18.87
N ASN A 4 -40.40 36.95 -18.04
CA ASN A 4 -39.41 35.88 -18.24
C ASN A 4 -39.39 35.20 -16.84
N GLN A 5 -39.62 33.92 -16.57
CA GLN A 5 -39.24 32.64 -17.20
C GLN A 5 -37.74 32.34 -17.19
N THR A 6 -37.31 31.61 -16.15
CA THR A 6 -36.44 30.42 -16.28
C THR A 6 -36.62 29.52 -15.03
N PRO A 7 -36.41 28.19 -15.13
CA PRO A 7 -36.64 27.22 -14.03
C PRO A 7 -35.34 26.57 -13.51
N GLU A 8 -35.37 26.00 -12.30
CA GLU A 8 -34.50 24.92 -11.78
C GLU A 8 -35.17 24.43 -10.47
N SER A 9 -35.67 23.20 -10.33
CA SER A 9 -35.01 21.90 -10.19
C SER A 9 -34.13 21.76 -8.93
N GLY A 10 -34.75 21.35 -7.82
CA GLY A 10 -34.04 20.97 -6.60
C GLY A 10 -33.53 19.54 -6.65
N ALA A 11 -32.23 19.35 -6.39
CA ALA A 11 -31.64 18.07 -6.02
C ALA A 11 -31.63 17.93 -4.48
N PRO A 12 -31.64 16.70 -3.91
CA PRO A 12 -31.60 16.50 -2.47
C PRO A 12 -30.23 16.84 -1.85
N ASP A 13 -30.25 17.22 -0.57
CA ASP A 13 -29.07 17.48 0.25
C ASP A 13 -28.30 16.16 0.52
N PRO A 14 -27.08 15.99 -0.04
CA PRO A 14 -26.35 14.73 0.02
C PRO A 14 -25.82 14.36 1.41
N LEU A 15 -25.77 15.32 2.35
CA LEU A 15 -25.28 15.06 3.71
C LEU A 15 -26.36 14.44 4.61
N LYS A 16 -27.65 14.72 4.37
CA LYS A 16 -28.75 14.03 5.06
C LYS A 16 -28.91 12.59 4.60
N GLU A 17 -28.82 12.35 3.30
CA GLU A 17 -28.97 11.01 2.71
C GLU A 17 -27.87 10.05 3.20
N ALA A 18 -26.63 10.54 3.34
CA ALA A 18 -25.52 9.75 3.89
C ALA A 18 -25.73 9.31 5.36
N VAL A 19 -26.39 10.14 6.18
CA VAL A 19 -26.62 9.85 7.62
C VAL A 19 -27.76 8.84 7.82
N GLU A 20 -28.83 8.91 7.03
CA GLU A 20 -29.93 7.92 7.10
C GLU A 20 -29.54 6.55 6.51
N ILE A 21 -28.67 6.52 5.50
CA ILE A 21 -28.11 5.26 4.97
C ILE A 21 -27.20 4.56 6.00
N ALA A 22 -26.45 5.32 6.81
CA ALA A 22 -25.63 4.75 7.88
C ALA A 22 -26.45 4.19 9.04
N ALA A 23 -27.61 4.78 9.34
CA ALA A 23 -28.49 4.38 10.45
C ALA A 23 -29.41 3.17 10.13
N SER A 24 -29.52 2.78 8.85
CA SER A 24 -30.50 1.77 8.38
C SER A 24 -29.89 0.41 8.00
N GLN A 25 -28.57 0.22 8.16
CA GLN A 25 -27.94 -1.08 7.92
C GLN A 25 -28.21 -2.06 9.08
N PRO A 26 -28.75 -3.28 8.82
CA PRO A 26 -28.89 -4.29 9.85
C PRO A 26 -27.51 -4.82 10.27
N PRO A 27 -27.33 -5.23 11.55
CA PRO A 27 -26.06 -5.75 12.03
C PRO A 27 -25.64 -7.00 11.24
N VAL A 28 -24.38 -7.03 10.82
CA VAL A 28 -23.77 -8.20 10.18
C VAL A 28 -23.90 -9.40 11.13
N ALA A 29 -24.47 -10.50 10.64
CA ALA A 29 -24.75 -11.68 11.44
C ALA A 29 -23.47 -12.19 12.13
N GLY A 30 -23.49 -12.16 13.46
CA GLY A 30 -22.46 -12.80 14.28
C GLY A 30 -22.50 -14.31 14.12
N ILE A 31 -21.33 -14.94 14.28
CA ILE A 31 -21.21 -16.38 14.41
C ILE A 31 -21.93 -16.79 15.69
N GLU A 32 -22.89 -17.71 15.60
CA GLU A 32 -23.54 -18.28 16.79
C GLU A 32 -22.51 -19.11 17.57
N GLU A 33 -22.27 -18.73 18.83
CA GLU A 33 -21.45 -19.53 19.74
C GLU A 33 -22.29 -20.69 20.30
N ASP A 34 -21.95 -21.91 19.88
CA ASP A 34 -22.50 -23.16 20.43
C ASP A 34 -22.19 -23.23 21.94
N SER A 35 -23.20 -22.96 22.78
CA SER A 35 -23.09 -23.01 24.24
C SER A 35 -23.42 -24.39 24.77
N PHE A 36 -22.43 -25.03 25.39
CA PHE A 36 -22.51 -26.40 25.88
C PHE A 36 -23.15 -26.46 27.27
N GLU A 37 -24.47 -26.67 27.36
CA GLU A 37 -25.13 -27.02 28.63
C GLU A 37 -26.10 -28.22 28.49
N THR A 38 -26.13 -29.06 29.53
CA THR A 38 -26.99 -30.24 29.66
C THR A 38 -27.33 -30.47 31.14
N PRO A 39 -28.44 -31.13 31.49
CA PRO A 39 -29.81 -30.95 30.98
C PRO A 39 -30.86 -30.89 32.13
N ALA A 40 -32.05 -30.31 31.88
CA ALA A 40 -33.20 -30.47 32.78
C ALA A 40 -34.57 -30.42 32.05
N GLU A 41 -35.46 -31.29 32.48
CA GLU A 41 -36.64 -31.89 31.82
C GLU A 41 -37.97 -31.12 32.04
N VAL A 42 -38.99 -31.36 31.16
CA VAL A 42 -40.47 -31.17 31.37
C VAL A 42 -41.00 -29.70 31.36
N ASP A 43 -42.09 -29.26 30.70
CA ASP A 43 -43.22 -29.89 29.94
C ASP A 43 -43.79 -29.00 28.78
N LYS A 44 -44.78 -29.49 28.01
CA LYS A 44 -45.54 -28.80 26.91
C LYS A 44 -46.95 -28.29 27.36
N PRO A 45 -47.97 -27.85 26.53
CA PRO A 45 -48.06 -27.53 25.07
C PRO A 45 -48.92 -26.27 24.60
N VAL A 46 -48.79 -25.85 23.31
CA VAL A 46 -49.87 -25.39 22.35
C VAL A 46 -50.60 -24.02 22.61
N ASN A 47 -51.09 -23.16 21.68
CA ASN A 47 -51.64 -23.20 20.28
C ASN A 47 -51.40 -21.82 19.54
N GLN A 48 -51.01 -21.75 18.24
CA GLN A 48 -51.77 -21.44 16.99
C GLN A 48 -52.38 -20.01 16.71
N GLU A 49 -52.25 -19.63 15.42
CA GLU A 49 -53.07 -18.72 14.56
C GLU A 49 -52.74 -17.22 14.36
N THR A 50 -52.96 -16.78 13.11
CA THR A 50 -52.84 -15.45 12.46
C THR A 50 -54.03 -15.28 11.50
N PRO A 51 -54.56 -14.06 11.20
CA PRO A 51 -54.10 -13.34 9.98
C PRO A 51 -54.26 -11.78 9.95
N VAL A 52 -53.81 -11.26 8.79
CA VAL A 52 -53.61 -9.90 8.22
C VAL A 52 -54.86 -8.99 8.05
N GLU A 53 -54.74 -7.64 8.16
CA GLU A 53 -55.11 -6.61 7.13
C GLU A 53 -54.94 -5.10 7.53
N SER A 54 -55.04 -4.21 6.54
CA SER A 54 -54.32 -2.95 6.24
C SER A 54 -54.88 -1.56 6.70
N THR A 55 -54.16 -0.49 6.25
CA THR A 55 -54.60 0.84 5.67
C THR A 55 -54.46 2.21 6.39
N THR A 56 -53.76 3.13 5.66
CA THR A 56 -53.94 4.62 5.44
C THR A 56 -53.61 5.72 6.47
N ALA A 57 -52.50 6.45 6.20
CA ALA A 57 -52.27 7.90 5.95
C ALA A 57 -53.09 9.05 6.59
N ILE A 58 -52.42 10.21 6.84
CA ILE A 58 -52.92 11.62 6.77
C ILE A 58 -51.73 12.65 6.82
N GLU A 59 -51.95 13.84 6.25
CA GLU A 59 -51.06 15.02 6.10
C GLU A 59 -51.12 16.03 7.31
N THR A 60 -50.58 17.27 7.38
CA THR A 60 -50.02 18.26 6.41
C THR A 60 -49.12 19.33 7.09
N ASP A 61 -48.33 20.07 6.30
CA ASP A 61 -47.88 21.49 6.43
C ASP A 61 -46.91 21.98 7.55
N VAL A 62 -45.91 22.76 7.10
CA VAL A 62 -45.09 23.73 7.88
C VAL A 62 -44.80 24.97 7.01
N GLN A 63 -44.79 26.16 7.60
CA GLN A 63 -44.46 27.43 6.92
C GLN A 63 -42.96 27.80 7.07
N GLU A 64 -42.36 28.34 6.02
CA GLU A 64 -40.96 28.83 6.03
C GLU A 64 -40.84 30.34 6.31
N THR A 65 -39.63 30.78 6.68
CA THR A 65 -39.21 32.19 6.68
C THR A 65 -37.72 32.25 6.34
N GLU A 66 -37.32 33.18 5.47
CA GLU A 66 -36.03 33.21 4.77
C GLU A 66 -34.81 33.58 5.66
N VAL A 67 -33.62 33.08 5.27
CA VAL A 67 -32.30 33.60 5.71
C VAL A 67 -31.33 33.58 4.51
N GLU A 68 -30.45 34.58 4.42
CA GLU A 68 -29.65 34.96 3.24
C GLU A 68 -28.42 34.07 2.96
N ASP A 69 -28.05 33.94 1.68
CA ASP A 69 -26.90 33.15 1.19
C ASP A 69 -25.52 33.77 1.49
N ILE A 70 -24.53 32.91 1.75
CA ILE A 70 -23.10 33.26 1.73
C ILE A 70 -22.39 32.31 0.77
N ALA A 71 -21.80 32.87 -0.29
CA ALA A 71 -21.06 32.11 -1.30
C ALA A 71 -19.74 31.55 -0.75
N VAL A 72 -19.45 30.29 -1.07
CA VAL A 72 -18.17 29.62 -0.76
C VAL A 72 -17.38 29.49 -2.06
N GLU A 73 -16.21 30.14 -2.15
CA GLU A 73 -15.33 30.03 -3.32
C GLU A 73 -14.51 28.73 -3.29
N GLU A 74 -14.54 27.97 -4.40
CA GLU A 74 -13.75 26.76 -4.58
C GLU A 74 -12.27 27.08 -4.84
N HIS A 75 -11.38 26.72 -3.91
CA HIS A 75 -9.93 26.75 -4.13
C HIS A 75 -9.25 25.41 -3.78
N ASN A 76 -9.60 24.37 -4.54
CA ASN A 76 -8.78 23.17 -4.67
C ASN A 76 -7.69 23.38 -5.74
N SER A 77 -6.63 24.13 -5.41
CA SER A 77 -5.38 24.12 -6.17
C SER A 77 -4.33 23.28 -5.45
N ALA A 78 -4.51 21.95 -5.48
CA ALA A 78 -3.39 21.05 -5.29
C ALA A 78 -2.30 21.42 -6.29
N ALA A 79 -1.05 21.56 -5.82
CA ALA A 79 0.06 21.96 -6.67
C ALA A 79 0.24 20.93 -7.79
N VAL A 80 -0.13 21.33 -9.01
CA VAL A 80 0.18 20.57 -10.23
C VAL A 80 1.69 20.60 -10.37
N ALA A 81 2.35 19.52 -9.95
CA ALA A 81 3.73 19.26 -10.35
C ALA A 81 3.78 19.34 -11.88
N ASP A 82 4.77 20.07 -12.42
CA ASP A 82 4.93 20.27 -13.85
C ASP A 82 4.93 18.91 -14.56
N MET A 83 3.85 18.65 -15.29
CA MET A 83 3.44 17.30 -15.69
C MET A 83 3.99 16.91 -17.08
N SER A 84 5.02 17.63 -17.52
CA SER A 84 5.60 17.56 -18.85
C SER A 84 6.31 16.22 -19.17
N ASP A 85 6.61 15.39 -18.15
CA ASP A 85 7.47 14.21 -18.25
C ASP A 85 6.81 12.84 -17.93
N ILE A 86 5.49 12.67 -18.13
CA ILE A 86 4.88 11.32 -18.12
C ILE A 86 5.28 10.54 -19.38
N ALA A 87 6.45 9.89 -19.32
CA ALA A 87 7.04 9.15 -20.43
C ALA A 87 6.32 7.81 -20.68
N THR A 88 5.80 7.63 -21.90
CA THR A 88 5.02 6.43 -22.30
C THR A 88 5.84 5.14 -22.37
N ALA A 89 7.14 5.26 -22.64
CA ALA A 89 8.14 4.22 -22.41
C ALA A 89 9.25 4.83 -21.56
N ASN A 90 9.71 4.12 -20.53
CA ASN A 90 10.69 4.66 -19.60
C ASN A 90 12.11 4.21 -20.01
N PRO A 91 12.97 5.10 -20.55
CA PRO A 91 14.32 4.72 -20.97
C PRO A 91 15.23 4.26 -19.83
N ASN A 92 14.85 4.56 -18.58
CA ASN A 92 15.55 4.13 -17.39
C ASN A 92 15.10 2.74 -16.90
N VAL A 93 14.13 2.08 -17.55
CA VAL A 93 13.64 0.75 -17.16
C VAL A 93 13.98 -0.25 -18.25
N ARG A 94 14.45 -1.43 -17.85
CA ARG A 94 14.72 -2.55 -18.74
C ARG A 94 14.19 -3.87 -18.18
N LEU A 95 13.20 -4.45 -18.84
CA LEU A 95 12.68 -5.77 -18.55
C LEU A 95 13.69 -6.84 -18.99
N THR A 96 14.07 -7.71 -18.06
CA THR A 96 15.11 -8.74 -18.25
C THR A 96 14.56 -10.17 -18.27
N ASP A 97 13.40 -10.38 -17.66
CA ASP A 97 12.63 -11.63 -17.63
C ASP A 97 11.14 -11.28 -17.80
N ALA A 98 10.37 -12.12 -18.50
CA ALA A 98 8.91 -11.97 -18.53
C ALA A 98 8.30 -12.08 -17.12
N TYR A 99 7.40 -11.16 -16.78
CA TYR A 99 6.76 -11.09 -15.46
C TYR A 99 5.42 -11.86 -15.40
N SER A 100 4.87 -12.23 -16.55
CA SER A 100 3.66 -13.04 -16.68
C SER A 100 3.84 -14.15 -17.73
N GLY A 101 2.89 -15.07 -17.78
CA GLY A 101 2.83 -16.13 -18.78
C GLY A 101 1.49 -16.87 -18.75
N PRO A 102 1.31 -17.89 -19.60
CA PRO A 102 0.06 -18.65 -19.66
C PRO A 102 -0.26 -19.32 -18.31
N LEU A 103 -1.55 -19.50 -18.02
CA LEU A 103 -2.00 -20.23 -16.83
C LEU A 103 -1.41 -21.66 -16.82
N PRO A 104 -0.99 -22.17 -15.64
CA PRO A 104 -0.45 -23.52 -15.53
C PRO A 104 -1.53 -24.56 -15.86
N LYS A 105 -1.14 -25.65 -16.54
CA LYS A 105 -2.06 -26.75 -16.91
C LYS A 105 -2.82 -27.35 -15.72
N ILE A 106 -2.21 -27.33 -14.54
CA ILE A 106 -2.83 -27.71 -13.27
C ILE A 106 -2.88 -26.44 -12.42
N GLN A 107 -4.06 -25.82 -12.38
CA GLN A 107 -4.28 -24.56 -11.70
C GLN A 107 -4.71 -24.80 -10.25
N LYS A 108 -3.78 -24.62 -9.29
CA LYS A 108 -4.02 -24.78 -7.84
C LYS A 108 -4.95 -23.73 -7.23
N VAL A 109 -5.06 -22.58 -7.89
CA VAL A 109 -5.82 -21.41 -7.44
C VAL A 109 -6.90 -21.13 -8.50
N PRO A 110 -8.19 -21.41 -8.22
CA PRO A 110 -9.29 -21.14 -9.13
C PRO A 110 -9.26 -19.72 -9.69
N LEU A 111 -9.76 -19.56 -10.92
CA LEU A 111 -9.79 -18.26 -11.60
C LEU A 111 -10.76 -17.26 -10.95
N ALA A 112 -11.63 -17.70 -10.04
CA ALA A 112 -12.44 -16.83 -9.17
C ALA A 112 -11.56 -16.08 -8.15
N ASP A 113 -10.47 -16.69 -7.69
CA ASP A 113 -9.51 -16.08 -6.76
C ASP A 113 -8.44 -15.24 -7.48
N ALA A 114 -8.52 -15.12 -8.81
CA ALA A 114 -7.55 -14.38 -9.59
C ALA A 114 -7.45 -12.92 -9.12
N LEU A 115 -6.21 -12.45 -8.99
CA LEU A 115 -5.86 -11.12 -8.52
C LEU A 115 -6.19 -10.05 -9.57
N THR A 116 -6.87 -8.97 -9.20
CA THR A 116 -7.14 -7.87 -10.14
C THR A 116 -6.01 -6.84 -10.08
N LEU A 117 -5.07 -6.88 -11.03
CA LEU A 117 -3.87 -6.03 -11.01
C LEU A 117 -4.10 -4.62 -11.58
N PRO A 118 -3.46 -3.57 -11.03
CA PRO A 118 -3.60 -2.21 -11.52
C PRO A 118 -3.04 -2.05 -12.93
N SER A 119 -3.81 -1.43 -13.83
CA SER A 119 -3.40 -1.10 -15.19
C SER A 119 -2.55 0.19 -15.29
N VAL A 120 -2.65 1.06 -14.28
CA VAL A 120 -2.07 2.42 -14.22
C VAL A 120 -1.67 2.80 -12.79
N PRO A 121 -0.82 3.83 -12.59
CA PRO A 121 -0.58 4.44 -11.27
C PRO A 121 -1.84 5.16 -10.76
N VAL A 122 -1.88 5.48 -9.46
CA VAL A 122 -3.10 5.97 -8.77
C VAL A 122 -3.62 7.31 -9.32
N ILE A 123 -2.73 8.23 -9.70
CA ILE A 123 -3.10 9.54 -10.26
C ILE A 123 -3.78 9.38 -11.63
N GLU A 124 -3.26 8.49 -12.48
CA GLU A 124 -3.89 8.17 -13.77
C GLU A 124 -5.21 7.41 -13.57
N LEU A 125 -5.29 6.51 -12.58
CA LEU A 125 -6.51 5.76 -12.28
C LEU A 125 -7.66 6.66 -11.84
N ASN A 126 -7.40 7.64 -10.96
CA ASN A 126 -8.42 8.58 -10.51
C ASN A 126 -8.93 9.44 -11.69
N ARG A 127 -8.03 9.96 -12.53
CA ARG A 127 -8.41 10.70 -13.75
C ARG A 127 -9.23 9.87 -14.73
N LEU A 128 -8.93 8.57 -14.87
CA LEU A 128 -9.74 7.67 -15.70
C LEU A 128 -11.16 7.49 -15.11
N ILE A 129 -11.29 7.45 -13.78
CA ILE A 129 -12.59 7.37 -13.11
C ILE A 129 -13.37 8.68 -13.32
N ASP A 130 -12.74 9.83 -13.07
CA ASP A 130 -13.35 11.17 -13.23
C ASP A 130 -13.80 11.44 -14.67
N ALA A 131 -13.10 10.88 -15.67
CA ALA A 131 -13.37 11.08 -17.09
C ALA A 131 -14.50 10.20 -17.66
N ILE A 132 -15.06 9.26 -16.90
CA ILE A 132 -16.09 8.33 -17.41
C ILE A 132 -17.48 8.73 -16.90
N PRO A 133 -18.49 8.93 -17.79
CA PRO A 133 -19.86 9.18 -17.37
C PRO A 133 -20.43 8.05 -16.49
N ALA A 134 -20.81 8.37 -15.26
CA ALA A 134 -21.28 7.41 -14.27
C ALA A 134 -22.57 6.67 -14.68
N GLU A 135 -23.38 7.31 -15.52
CA GLU A 135 -24.68 6.82 -16.00
C GLU A 135 -24.54 5.63 -16.98
N ASP A 136 -23.42 5.53 -17.72
CA ASP A 136 -23.21 4.51 -18.77
C ASP A 136 -22.62 3.18 -18.25
N LEU A 137 -21.96 3.18 -17.08
CA LEU A 137 -21.29 1.98 -16.54
C LEU A 137 -22.14 1.20 -15.53
N SER A 138 -22.96 1.86 -14.72
CA SER A 138 -23.75 1.21 -13.67
C SER A 138 -24.91 0.35 -14.23
N THR A 139 -25.40 0.68 -15.42
CA THR A 139 -26.60 0.07 -16.04
C THR A 139 -26.34 -1.32 -16.63
N THR A 140 -25.16 -1.56 -17.22
CA THR A 140 -24.83 -2.85 -17.86
C THR A 140 -24.08 -3.80 -16.93
N ALA A 141 -24.27 -5.11 -17.10
CA ALA A 141 -23.53 -6.11 -16.30
C ALA A 141 -22.01 -6.08 -16.57
N ALA A 142 -21.60 -5.79 -17.80
CA ALA A 142 -20.20 -5.62 -18.17
C ALA A 142 -19.61 -4.34 -17.58
N GLY A 143 -20.37 -3.24 -17.55
CA GLY A 143 -20.01 -1.99 -16.89
C GLY A 143 -19.80 -2.16 -15.39
N ARG A 144 -20.75 -2.78 -14.67
CA ARG A 144 -20.61 -3.08 -13.24
C ARG A 144 -19.38 -3.94 -12.94
N ALA A 145 -19.19 -5.04 -13.66
CA ALA A 145 -18.01 -5.90 -13.50
C ALA A 145 -16.70 -5.16 -13.79
N TRP A 146 -16.68 -4.22 -14.73
CA TRP A 146 -15.51 -3.37 -15.00
C TRP A 146 -15.25 -2.37 -13.87
N VAL A 147 -16.29 -1.71 -13.34
CA VAL A 147 -16.18 -0.80 -12.18
C VAL A 147 -15.67 -1.54 -10.95
N GLU A 148 -16.22 -2.72 -10.64
CA GLU A 148 -15.73 -3.60 -9.56
C GLU A 148 -14.25 -3.95 -9.75
N MET A 149 -13.83 -4.27 -10.99
CA MET A 149 -12.43 -4.53 -11.31
C MET A 149 -11.53 -3.28 -11.22
N ILE A 150 -12.06 -2.08 -11.43
CA ILE A 150 -11.30 -0.81 -11.29
C ILE A 150 -11.15 -0.43 -9.82
N ALA A 151 -12.21 -0.52 -9.02
CA ALA A 151 -12.15 -0.33 -7.57
C ALA A 151 -11.19 -1.33 -6.90
N ALA A 152 -11.18 -2.59 -7.33
CA ALA A 152 -10.25 -3.60 -6.84
C ALA A 152 -8.76 -3.30 -7.15
N GLN A 153 -8.46 -2.48 -8.16
CA GLN A 153 -7.08 -2.11 -8.50
C GLN A 153 -6.50 -1.08 -7.54
N GLN A 154 -7.32 -0.14 -7.05
CA GLN A 154 -6.90 0.89 -6.10
C GLN A 154 -6.30 0.28 -4.83
N GLN A 155 -6.83 -0.87 -4.38
CA GLN A 155 -6.38 -1.59 -3.19
C GLN A 155 -4.95 -2.15 -3.27
N LEU A 156 -4.33 -2.19 -4.45
CA LEU A 156 -2.98 -2.74 -4.65
C LEU A 156 -1.93 -1.66 -4.96
N LEU A 157 -2.33 -0.39 -5.00
CA LEU A 157 -1.45 0.75 -5.30
C LEU A 157 -0.89 1.36 -4.01
N LEU A 158 0.31 1.93 -4.09
CA LEU A 158 0.86 2.72 -2.99
C LEU A 158 0.10 4.04 -2.83
N HIS A 159 -0.13 4.43 -1.58
CA HIS A 159 -0.77 5.69 -1.23
C HIS A 159 0.08 6.88 -1.71
N GLY A 160 -0.57 7.99 -2.08
CA GLY A 160 0.12 9.24 -2.44
C GLY A 160 1.04 9.17 -3.66
N ASN A 161 0.90 8.14 -4.51
CA ASN A 161 1.79 7.90 -5.67
C ASN A 161 3.27 7.70 -5.28
N ALA A 162 3.54 7.17 -4.07
CA ALA A 162 4.89 6.90 -3.60
C ALA A 162 5.66 5.92 -4.51
N LEU A 163 6.97 6.13 -4.63
CA LEU A 163 7.90 5.39 -5.51
C LEU A 163 7.63 5.51 -7.01
N ASP A 164 6.65 6.31 -7.43
CA ASP A 164 6.32 6.47 -8.84
C ASP A 164 7.31 7.37 -9.58
N SER A 165 7.85 8.41 -8.95
CA SER A 165 8.82 9.32 -9.59
C SER A 165 10.24 8.74 -9.67
N CYS A 166 10.57 7.74 -8.84
CA CYS A 166 11.93 7.20 -8.72
C CYS A 166 12.49 6.60 -10.03
N GLN A 167 11.59 6.16 -10.92
CA GLN A 167 11.92 5.63 -12.24
C GLN A 167 12.22 6.70 -13.29
N HIS A 168 11.80 7.95 -13.07
CA HIS A 168 12.00 9.06 -14.00
C HIS A 168 13.29 9.84 -13.72
N GLN A 169 13.90 9.63 -12.55
CA GLN A 169 15.08 10.37 -12.10
C GLN A 169 16.29 10.15 -13.02
N GLU A 170 17.01 11.24 -13.30
CA GLU A 170 18.19 11.24 -14.18
C GLU A 170 19.24 10.23 -13.70
N GLY A 171 19.77 9.46 -14.66
CA GLY A 171 20.81 8.48 -14.37
C GLY A 171 20.34 7.25 -13.58
N SER A 172 19.04 7.01 -13.44
CA SER A 172 18.51 5.73 -12.92
C SER A 172 18.56 4.61 -13.99
N GLU A 173 18.64 3.35 -13.56
CA GLU A 173 18.56 2.18 -14.46
C GLU A 173 17.97 0.96 -13.74
N TRP A 174 16.68 0.70 -13.93
CA TRP A 174 15.87 -0.27 -13.21
C TRP A 174 15.78 -1.60 -13.96
N THR A 175 16.21 -2.68 -13.29
CA THR A 175 16.29 -4.04 -13.85
C THR A 175 15.82 -5.08 -12.84
N GLN A 176 15.25 -6.20 -13.28
CA GLN A 176 14.79 -7.26 -12.34
C GLN A 176 15.94 -8.11 -11.77
N ARG A 177 17.15 -7.95 -12.32
CA ARG A 177 18.36 -8.63 -11.86
C ARG A 177 19.56 -7.71 -11.97
N VAL A 178 20.31 -7.59 -10.88
CA VAL A 178 21.57 -6.87 -10.87
C VAL A 178 22.66 -7.77 -11.42
N GLU A 179 23.37 -7.36 -12.46
CA GLU A 179 24.54 -8.07 -12.96
C GLU A 179 25.83 -7.50 -12.34
N ILE A 180 26.67 -8.37 -11.76
CA ILE A 180 27.95 -8.04 -11.11
C ILE A 180 28.97 -9.09 -11.56
N ASP A 181 30.02 -8.67 -12.25
CA ASP A 181 31.08 -9.54 -12.80
C ASP A 181 30.55 -10.74 -13.63
N GLY A 182 29.47 -10.53 -14.40
CA GLY A 182 28.80 -11.56 -15.21
C GLY A 182 27.89 -12.52 -14.42
N GLU A 183 27.85 -12.43 -13.09
CA GLU A 183 26.87 -13.14 -12.27
C GLU A 183 25.59 -12.31 -12.07
N ARG A 184 24.43 -12.97 -12.07
CA ARG A 184 23.12 -12.31 -11.85
C ARG A 184 22.65 -12.47 -10.39
N PHE A 185 22.27 -11.35 -9.80
CA PHE A 185 21.82 -11.19 -8.42
C PHE A 185 20.34 -10.81 -8.38
N GLY A 186 19.64 -11.29 -7.36
CA GLY A 186 18.18 -11.30 -7.24
C GLY A 186 17.74 -12.42 -6.29
N ILE A 187 16.43 -12.63 -6.16
CA ILE A 187 15.88 -13.74 -5.37
C ILE A 187 16.31 -15.10 -5.95
N ALA A 188 16.69 -16.03 -5.07
CA ALA A 188 17.14 -17.37 -5.47
C ALA A 188 16.88 -18.39 -4.36
N ALA A 189 16.62 -19.64 -4.72
CA ALA A 189 16.70 -20.74 -3.76
C ALA A 189 18.15 -20.86 -3.21
N PRO A 190 18.34 -21.25 -1.94
CA PRO A 190 19.64 -21.61 -1.43
C PRO A 190 20.29 -22.69 -2.29
N ARG A 191 21.55 -22.48 -2.70
CA ARG A 191 22.35 -23.56 -3.29
C ARG A 191 22.74 -24.53 -2.18
N PHE A 192 22.12 -25.71 -2.16
CA PHE A 192 22.71 -26.86 -1.51
C PHE A 192 23.91 -27.32 -2.33
N GLY A 193 24.94 -27.88 -1.68
CA GLY A 193 26.11 -28.38 -2.40
C GLY A 193 25.71 -29.44 -3.43
N ASP A 194 26.29 -29.35 -4.62
CA ASP A 194 26.19 -30.40 -5.64
C ASP A 194 26.91 -31.65 -5.12
N GLU A 195 26.18 -32.52 -4.43
CA GLU A 195 26.61 -33.90 -4.24
C GLU A 195 26.60 -34.55 -5.63
N LYS A 196 27.80 -34.74 -6.17
CA LYS A 196 28.01 -35.35 -7.50
C LYS A 196 27.67 -36.84 -7.54
N GLU A 197 27.29 -37.41 -6.40
CA GLU A 197 26.88 -38.79 -6.25
C GLU A 197 25.41 -38.85 -5.81
N PRO A 198 24.60 -39.80 -6.32
CA PRO A 198 23.22 -39.99 -5.90
C PRO A 198 23.16 -40.55 -4.46
N GLY A 199 23.24 -39.64 -3.48
CA GLY A 199 23.10 -39.93 -2.06
C GLY A 199 21.65 -39.85 -1.54
N PRO A 200 21.38 -40.36 -0.34
CA PRO A 200 20.07 -40.26 0.30
C PRO A 200 19.75 -38.81 0.69
N LEU A 201 18.63 -38.29 0.19
CA LEU A 201 18.07 -37.00 0.62
C LEU A 201 17.58 -37.10 2.07
N THR A 202 18.24 -36.39 3.00
CA THR A 202 17.91 -36.41 4.43
C THR A 202 17.64 -35.01 5.00
N GLY A 203 16.86 -34.94 6.08
CA GLY A 203 16.57 -33.73 6.86
C GLY A 203 15.87 -32.60 6.09
N ASP A 204 16.05 -31.37 6.56
CA ASP A 204 15.48 -30.14 5.99
C ASP A 204 15.67 -30.00 4.48
N ARG A 205 16.80 -30.48 3.92
CA ARG A 205 17.08 -30.43 2.48
C ARG A 205 16.07 -31.27 1.68
N ALA A 206 15.72 -32.46 2.18
CA ALA A 206 14.74 -33.33 1.56
C ALA A 206 13.34 -32.69 1.58
N VAL A 207 12.96 -32.11 2.73
CA VAL A 207 11.68 -31.39 2.88
C VAL A 207 11.59 -30.20 1.95
N GLN A 208 12.62 -29.35 1.88
CA GLN A 208 12.62 -28.15 1.03
C GLN A 208 12.59 -28.48 -0.47
N LEU A 209 13.30 -29.53 -0.91
CA LEU A 209 13.26 -29.98 -2.30
C LEU A 209 11.92 -30.63 -2.65
N LEU A 210 11.31 -31.39 -1.73
CA LEU A 210 9.98 -31.97 -1.92
C LEU A 210 8.90 -30.88 -1.96
N GLN A 211 8.92 -29.92 -1.02
CA GLN A 211 8.01 -28.76 -1.01
C GLN A 211 8.13 -27.95 -2.31
N GLY A 212 9.36 -27.65 -2.75
CA GLY A 212 9.60 -26.96 -4.01
C GLY A 212 9.09 -27.73 -5.23
N ALA A 213 9.34 -29.03 -5.30
CA ALA A 213 8.88 -29.89 -6.40
C ALA A 213 7.34 -30.05 -6.43
N LEU A 214 6.70 -30.13 -5.26
CA LEU A 214 5.25 -30.16 -5.13
C LEU A 214 4.61 -28.76 -5.21
N GLY A 215 5.40 -27.69 -5.23
CA GLY A 215 4.94 -26.30 -5.17
C GLY A 215 4.12 -25.99 -3.91
N LEU A 216 4.52 -26.53 -2.76
CA LEU A 216 3.93 -26.30 -1.43
C LEU A 216 4.71 -25.22 -0.66
N GLY A 217 5.11 -24.17 -1.40
CA GLY A 217 6.08 -23.18 -0.96
C GLY A 217 7.54 -23.58 -1.22
N ALA A 218 8.45 -22.63 -0.99
CA ALA A 218 9.90 -22.77 -1.19
C ALA A 218 10.68 -22.00 -0.13
N THR A 219 11.90 -22.46 0.20
CA THR A 219 12.84 -21.63 0.95
C THR A 219 13.62 -20.75 -0.03
N LEU A 220 13.57 -19.43 0.12
CA LEU A 220 14.19 -18.47 -0.80
C LEU A 220 15.06 -17.46 -0.06
N ARG A 221 16.19 -17.12 -0.68
CA ARG A 221 17.08 -16.03 -0.27
C ARG A 221 16.71 -14.75 -1.01
N VAL A 222 16.32 -13.74 -0.25
CA VAL A 222 15.81 -12.44 -0.68
C VAL A 222 16.88 -11.37 -0.42
N PRO A 223 17.27 -10.56 -1.44
CA PRO A 223 18.12 -9.39 -1.23
C PRO A 223 17.30 -8.20 -0.70
N LEU A 224 17.79 -7.56 0.36
CA LEU A 224 17.31 -6.30 0.91
C LEU A 224 18.36 -5.23 0.52
N TRP A 225 18.08 -4.48 -0.54
CA TRP A 225 19.09 -3.66 -1.23
C TRP A 225 19.38 -2.33 -0.54
N HIS A 226 18.43 -1.78 0.23
CA HIS A 226 18.66 -0.55 1.00
C HIS A 226 19.50 -0.85 2.25
N SER A 227 19.20 -1.98 2.90
CA SER A 227 19.84 -2.44 4.13
C SER A 227 21.22 -3.09 3.92
N GLY A 228 21.47 -3.63 2.72
CA GLY A 228 22.69 -4.39 2.43
C GLY A 228 22.66 -5.83 2.96
N ILE A 229 21.48 -6.40 3.16
CA ILE A 229 21.29 -7.69 3.86
C ILE A 229 20.65 -8.69 2.90
N TYR A 230 21.01 -9.97 3.02
CA TYR A 230 20.21 -11.07 2.50
C TYR A 230 19.50 -11.76 3.66
N ILE A 231 18.19 -11.96 3.55
CA ILE A 231 17.43 -12.86 4.43
C ILE A 231 17.04 -14.12 3.68
N THR A 232 16.98 -15.26 4.36
CA THR A 232 16.52 -16.54 3.79
C THR A 232 15.26 -16.95 4.53
N ILE A 233 14.12 -16.82 3.84
CA ILE A 233 12.79 -17.05 4.39
C ILE A 233 12.37 -18.48 4.04
N LYS A 234 11.84 -19.22 5.03
CA LYS A 234 11.09 -20.47 4.81
C LYS A 234 9.62 -20.13 4.58
N ALA A 235 8.94 -20.83 3.67
CA ALA A 235 7.51 -20.63 3.46
C ALA A 235 6.74 -20.91 4.77
N PRO A 236 5.85 -20.00 5.22
CA PRO A 236 4.96 -20.24 6.36
C PRO A 236 3.95 -21.35 6.04
N SER A 237 3.42 -22.00 7.07
CA SER A 237 2.29 -22.92 6.90
C SER A 237 0.95 -22.17 6.88
N ASP A 238 -0.09 -22.83 6.36
CA ASP A 238 -1.46 -22.32 6.37
C ASP A 238 -1.97 -22.03 7.80
N ALA A 239 -1.45 -22.73 8.82
CA ALA A 239 -1.76 -22.48 10.22
C ALA A 239 -1.11 -21.18 10.72
N ASP A 240 0.15 -20.92 10.33
CA ASP A 240 0.84 -19.67 10.67
C ASP A 240 0.14 -18.47 10.00
N LEU A 241 -0.28 -18.64 8.74
CA LEU A 241 -1.06 -17.63 8.01
C LEU A 241 -2.41 -17.35 8.67
N PHE A 242 -3.12 -18.39 9.11
CA PHE A 242 -4.38 -18.22 9.85
C PHE A 242 -4.17 -17.47 11.17
N GLU A 243 -3.12 -17.80 11.93
CA GLU A 243 -2.81 -17.13 13.20
C GLU A 243 -2.44 -15.65 12.99
N LEU A 244 -1.69 -15.31 11.93
CA LEU A 244 -1.43 -13.91 11.55
C LEU A 244 -2.72 -13.12 11.33
N HIS A 245 -3.66 -13.67 10.54
CA HIS A 245 -4.96 -13.03 10.31
C HIS A 245 -5.78 -12.90 11.60
N ARG A 246 -5.75 -13.93 12.46
CA ARG A 246 -6.43 -13.92 13.77
C ARG A 246 -5.87 -12.86 14.71
N LEU A 247 -4.54 -12.73 14.80
CA LEU A 247 -3.86 -11.73 15.63
C LEU A 247 -4.22 -10.32 15.19
N ILE A 248 -4.06 -10.01 13.89
CA ILE A 248 -4.38 -8.69 13.32
C ILE A 248 -5.87 -8.36 13.52
N GLY A 249 -6.77 -9.32 13.29
CA GLY A 249 -8.21 -9.13 13.50
C GLY A 249 -8.56 -8.86 14.97
N THR A 250 -7.97 -9.62 15.89
CA THR A 250 -8.18 -9.47 17.35
C THR A 250 -7.68 -8.11 17.84
N GLU A 251 -6.51 -7.67 17.38
CA GLU A 251 -5.92 -6.40 17.81
C GLU A 251 -6.65 -5.20 17.18
N LYS A 252 -7.01 -5.24 15.89
CA LYS A 252 -7.86 -4.21 15.26
C LYS A 252 -9.20 -4.07 15.98
N ALA A 253 -9.86 -5.18 16.33
CA ALA A 253 -11.11 -5.13 17.09
C ALA A 253 -10.92 -4.60 18.52
N THR A 254 -9.78 -4.84 19.15
CA THR A 254 -9.46 -4.35 20.51
C THR A 254 -9.14 -2.86 20.50
N LEU A 255 -8.27 -2.42 19.59
CA LEU A 255 -7.91 -1.02 19.43
C LEU A 255 -9.12 -0.19 18.97
N GLY A 256 -9.92 -0.71 18.03
CA GLY A 256 -11.18 -0.08 17.60
C GLY A 256 -12.18 0.13 18.75
N ARG A 257 -12.28 -0.81 19.71
CA ARG A 257 -13.06 -0.60 20.93
C ARG A 257 -12.44 0.45 21.85
N GLN A 258 -11.12 0.42 22.05
CA GLN A 258 -10.40 1.35 22.93
C GLN A 258 -10.50 2.79 22.46
N VAL A 259 -10.47 3.05 21.15
CA VAL A 259 -10.61 4.41 20.61
C VAL A 259 -12.03 4.72 20.09
N HIS A 260 -13.05 4.00 20.57
CA HIS A 260 -14.46 4.26 20.23
C HIS A 260 -14.77 4.33 18.72
N GLY A 261 -14.05 3.56 17.90
CA GLY A 261 -14.23 3.54 16.44
C GLY A 261 -13.53 4.67 15.66
N PHE A 262 -12.77 5.56 16.31
CA PHE A 262 -11.95 6.57 15.60
C PHE A 262 -10.85 5.98 14.70
N LEU A 263 -10.46 4.71 14.90
CA LEU A 263 -9.37 4.08 14.15
C LEU A 263 -9.82 3.57 12.77
N TYR A 264 -9.81 4.43 11.75
CA TYR A 264 -9.97 3.99 10.36
C TYR A 264 -8.88 4.44 9.39
N SER A 265 -8.13 5.51 9.68
CA SER A 265 -7.15 6.11 8.74
C SER A 265 -5.76 5.41 8.71
N ASN A 266 -5.33 4.71 9.77
CA ASN A 266 -3.98 4.09 9.84
C ASN A 266 -3.92 2.63 10.33
N ALA A 267 -4.90 1.81 9.97
CA ALA A 267 -4.82 0.36 10.19
C ALA A 267 -3.59 -0.30 9.50
N SER A 268 -2.93 0.39 8.57
CA SER A 268 -1.74 -0.05 7.82
C SER A 268 -0.51 -0.24 8.72
N VAL A 269 -0.21 0.68 9.64
CA VAL A 269 1.00 0.63 10.50
C VAL A 269 0.98 -0.62 11.38
N LEU A 270 -0.13 -0.85 12.08
CA LEU A 270 -0.37 -2.06 12.88
C LEU A 270 -0.29 -3.34 12.04
N THR A 271 -0.90 -3.33 10.86
CA THR A 271 -0.88 -4.47 9.92
C THR A 271 0.56 -4.79 9.47
N ASN A 272 1.37 -3.76 9.19
CA ASN A 272 2.77 -3.89 8.79
C ASN A 272 3.64 -4.39 9.94
N MET A 273 3.45 -3.93 11.18
CA MET A 273 4.17 -4.42 12.36
C MET A 273 4.03 -5.94 12.49
N HIS A 274 2.79 -6.45 12.51
CA HIS A 274 2.50 -7.88 12.59
C HIS A 274 3.07 -8.67 11.41
N LEU A 275 2.99 -8.12 10.20
CA LEU A 275 3.54 -8.75 9.00
C LEU A 275 5.07 -8.82 9.01
N VAL A 276 5.77 -7.76 9.46
CA VAL A 276 7.22 -7.77 9.68
C VAL A 276 7.60 -8.85 10.68
N ASP A 277 6.92 -8.87 11.83
CA ASP A 277 7.12 -9.82 12.92
C ASP A 277 6.96 -11.28 12.45
N PHE A 278 5.90 -11.52 11.69
CA PHE A 278 5.61 -12.80 11.06
C PHE A 278 6.69 -13.23 10.06
N ILE A 279 7.12 -12.35 9.15
CA ILE A 279 8.15 -12.67 8.17
C ILE A 279 9.49 -12.95 8.85
N LEU A 280 9.87 -12.15 9.84
CA LEU A 280 11.12 -12.33 10.58
C LEU A 280 11.15 -13.65 11.36
N ARG A 281 10.04 -14.07 11.98
CA ARG A 281 9.92 -15.41 12.61
C ARG A 281 10.17 -16.57 11.61
N HIS A 282 9.94 -16.34 10.31
CA HIS A 282 10.21 -17.30 9.24
C HIS A 282 11.61 -17.16 8.59
N VAL A 283 12.46 -16.22 9.05
CA VAL A 283 13.84 -16.09 8.59
C VAL A 283 14.71 -17.18 9.24
N TYR A 284 15.16 -18.13 8.42
CA TYR A 284 16.03 -19.22 8.83
C TYR A 284 17.51 -18.79 8.95
N THR A 285 17.98 -17.94 8.03
CA THR A 285 19.36 -17.39 8.06
C THR A 285 19.44 -16.04 7.36
N ALA A 286 20.26 -15.12 7.87
CA ALA A 286 20.61 -13.88 7.18
C ALA A 286 22.13 -13.79 6.87
N SER A 287 22.53 -12.82 6.04
CA SER A 287 23.94 -12.45 5.81
C SER A 287 24.55 -11.65 6.97
N VAL A 288 23.78 -11.34 8.00
CA VAL A 288 24.24 -10.83 9.29
C VAL A 288 23.98 -11.89 10.37
N SER A 289 24.64 -11.78 11.52
CA SER A 289 24.34 -12.60 12.70
C SER A 289 23.23 -11.95 13.52
N PHE A 290 22.36 -12.77 14.11
CA PHE A 290 21.29 -12.36 15.02
C PHE A 290 21.09 -13.47 16.05
N GLU A 291 20.60 -13.14 17.24
CA GLU A 291 20.23 -14.13 18.26
C GLU A 291 18.72 -14.45 18.15
N ASN A 292 17.90 -13.40 18.10
CA ASN A 292 16.49 -13.47 17.77
C ASN A 292 16.27 -12.90 16.35
N PRO A 293 15.51 -13.58 15.46
CA PRO A 293 15.19 -13.02 14.14
C PRO A 293 14.55 -11.62 14.18
N LEU A 294 13.85 -11.26 15.27
CA LEU A 294 13.26 -9.93 15.44
C LEU A 294 14.31 -8.81 15.63
N ASP A 295 15.53 -9.14 16.08
CA ASP A 295 16.63 -8.17 16.23
C ASP A 295 17.00 -7.52 14.88
N LEU A 296 16.72 -8.21 13.77
CA LEU A 296 16.89 -7.70 12.42
C LEU A 296 16.10 -6.43 12.13
N LYS A 297 15.02 -6.12 12.89
CA LYS A 297 14.29 -4.85 12.78
C LYS A 297 15.19 -3.62 12.99
N GLN A 298 16.24 -3.74 13.81
CA GLN A 298 17.21 -2.66 14.07
C GLN A 298 18.18 -2.45 12.89
N LEU A 299 18.26 -3.41 11.96
CA LEU A 299 19.24 -3.43 10.88
C LEU A 299 18.60 -3.30 9.49
N ILE A 300 17.32 -3.62 9.36
CA ILE A 300 16.57 -3.47 8.12
C ILE A 300 15.98 -2.05 8.06
N ASP A 301 16.27 -1.36 6.97
CA ASP A 301 15.72 -0.03 6.65
C ASP A 301 14.26 -0.16 6.20
N LEU A 302 13.43 0.86 6.52
CA LEU A 302 12.02 0.87 6.15
C LEU A 302 11.79 0.77 4.63
N ASP A 303 12.70 1.32 3.82
CA ASP A 303 12.73 1.21 2.36
C ASP A 303 12.67 -0.26 1.86
N ASP A 304 13.16 -1.23 2.64
CA ASP A 304 13.14 -2.66 2.28
C ASP A 304 11.85 -3.40 2.71
N LEU A 305 10.89 -2.75 3.39
CA LEU A 305 9.64 -3.37 3.85
C LEU A 305 8.88 -4.06 2.71
N GLN A 306 8.63 -3.33 1.61
CA GLN A 306 7.91 -3.85 0.44
C GLN A 306 8.68 -5.02 -0.21
N THR A 307 10.01 -4.93 -0.28
CA THR A 307 10.89 -6.00 -0.78
C THR A 307 10.87 -7.24 0.12
N MET A 308 10.79 -7.07 1.44
CA MET A 308 10.70 -8.18 2.40
C MET A 308 9.36 -8.92 2.29
N ILE A 309 8.25 -8.19 2.18
CA ILE A 309 6.90 -8.77 1.99
C ILE A 309 6.82 -9.50 0.64
N TRP A 310 7.36 -8.90 -0.42
CA TRP A 310 7.53 -9.56 -1.72
C TRP A 310 8.33 -10.85 -1.64
N GLY A 311 9.43 -10.84 -0.88
CA GLY A 311 10.24 -12.01 -0.62
C GLY A 311 9.44 -13.14 0.03
N ALA A 312 8.64 -12.82 1.04
CA ALA A 312 7.74 -13.78 1.68
C ALA A 312 6.67 -14.32 0.71
N LEU A 313 6.02 -13.47 -0.10
CA LEU A 313 5.07 -13.92 -1.13
C LEU A 313 5.70 -14.88 -2.14
N CYS A 314 6.95 -14.64 -2.55
CA CYS A 314 7.68 -15.55 -3.41
C CYS A 314 7.92 -16.93 -2.75
N THR A 315 8.05 -16.99 -1.42
CA THR A 315 8.17 -18.28 -0.71
C THR A 315 6.86 -19.06 -0.68
N ILE A 316 5.71 -18.38 -0.53
CA ILE A 316 4.38 -19.03 -0.50
C ILE A 316 3.96 -19.45 -1.92
N TYR A 317 4.18 -18.58 -2.91
CA TYR A 317 3.74 -18.74 -4.30
C TYR A 317 4.91 -18.78 -5.31
N PRO A 318 5.83 -19.76 -5.20
CA PRO A 318 7.02 -19.83 -6.06
C PRO A 318 6.70 -20.08 -7.54
N SER A 319 5.53 -20.67 -7.84
CA SER A 319 5.03 -20.89 -9.20
C SER A 319 4.22 -19.71 -9.77
N GLY A 320 4.09 -18.62 -9.01
CA GLY A 320 3.24 -17.49 -9.36
C GLY A 320 1.79 -17.63 -8.90
N TYR A 321 0.96 -16.65 -9.30
CA TYR A 321 -0.44 -16.54 -8.91
C TYR A 321 -1.31 -16.08 -10.10
N PRO A 322 -2.52 -16.62 -10.32
CA PRO A 322 -3.38 -16.19 -11.43
C PRO A 322 -3.86 -14.75 -11.24
N TYR A 323 -3.86 -13.97 -12.32
CA TYR A 323 -4.34 -12.59 -12.30
C TYR A 323 -5.26 -12.27 -13.47
N ARG A 324 -6.02 -11.19 -13.30
CA ARG A 324 -6.82 -10.50 -14.30
C ARG A 324 -6.40 -9.04 -14.34
N ARG A 325 -6.42 -8.42 -15.51
CA ARG A 325 -6.10 -6.99 -15.70
C ARG A 325 -6.99 -6.44 -16.81
N PRO A 326 -7.95 -5.53 -16.51
CA PRO A 326 -8.89 -5.04 -17.50
C PRO A 326 -8.25 -3.95 -18.36
N CYS A 327 -8.80 -3.73 -19.54
CA CYS A 327 -8.46 -2.59 -20.38
C CYS A 327 -9.04 -1.30 -19.78
N VAL A 328 -8.25 -0.23 -19.69
CA VAL A 328 -8.67 1.06 -19.09
C VAL A 328 -9.69 1.82 -19.94
N LYS A 329 -9.80 1.52 -21.24
CA LYS A 329 -10.74 2.16 -22.17
C LYS A 329 -12.23 1.87 -21.90
N GLY A 330 -12.55 1.09 -20.87
CA GLY A 330 -13.92 0.74 -20.50
C GLY A 330 -14.59 -0.24 -21.47
N PRO A 331 -15.65 -0.94 -21.03
CA PRO A 331 -16.28 -2.00 -21.82
C PRO A 331 -17.00 -1.50 -23.07
N GLN A 332 -17.34 -0.21 -23.14
CA GLN A 332 -17.95 0.42 -24.32
C GLN A 332 -16.98 0.51 -25.52
N ILE A 333 -15.65 0.53 -25.27
CA ILE A 333 -14.62 0.61 -26.31
C ILE A 333 -13.77 -0.67 -26.36
N CYS A 334 -13.39 -1.21 -25.20
CA CYS A 334 -12.64 -2.46 -25.09
C CYS A 334 -12.90 -3.16 -23.75
N ASP A 335 -13.75 -4.19 -23.80
CA ASP A 335 -14.06 -5.15 -22.72
C ASP A 335 -12.95 -6.16 -22.42
N HIS A 336 -11.75 -6.02 -23.00
CA HIS A 336 -10.71 -7.04 -22.86
C HIS A 336 -10.16 -7.11 -21.43
N VAL A 337 -10.01 -8.33 -20.94
CA VAL A 337 -9.36 -8.64 -19.66
C VAL A 337 -8.22 -9.63 -19.92
N VAL A 338 -6.98 -9.17 -19.77
CA VAL A 338 -5.81 -10.05 -19.77
C VAL A 338 -5.92 -11.00 -18.58
N THR A 339 -5.76 -12.30 -18.83
CA THR A 339 -5.92 -13.35 -17.81
C THR A 339 -4.76 -14.34 -17.91
N GLU A 340 -3.82 -14.26 -16.98
CA GLU A 340 -2.51 -14.92 -17.05
C GLU A 340 -2.02 -15.34 -15.66
N ASN A 341 -0.86 -16.01 -15.58
CA ASN A 341 -0.17 -16.33 -14.33
C ASN A 341 0.96 -15.33 -14.06
N LEU A 342 0.91 -14.66 -12.91
CA LEU A 342 1.88 -13.65 -12.47
C LEU A 342 3.10 -14.32 -11.84
N ALA A 343 4.29 -14.13 -12.41
CA ALA A 343 5.53 -14.57 -11.79
C ALA A 343 5.97 -13.55 -10.73
N ILE A 344 5.48 -13.70 -9.49
CA ILE A 344 5.75 -12.75 -8.39
C ILE A 344 7.25 -12.46 -8.23
N SER A 345 8.11 -13.48 -8.38
CA SER A 345 9.58 -13.35 -8.33
C SER A 345 10.23 -12.45 -9.40
N LYS A 346 9.43 -11.85 -10.29
CA LYS A 346 9.83 -10.93 -11.36
C LYS A 346 9.37 -9.49 -11.17
N LEU A 347 8.78 -9.19 -10.01
CA LEU A 347 8.23 -7.86 -9.68
C LEU A 347 9.20 -6.94 -8.93
N LEU A 348 10.32 -7.46 -8.41
CA LEU A 348 11.37 -6.63 -7.86
C LEU A 348 12.20 -6.02 -9.00
N PHE A 349 12.31 -4.70 -9.02
CA PHE A 349 13.21 -3.93 -9.88
C PHE A 349 14.26 -3.24 -9.01
N VAL A 350 15.51 -3.21 -9.47
CA VAL A 350 16.66 -2.67 -8.74
C VAL A 350 17.37 -1.65 -9.62
N ASN A 351 17.67 -0.48 -9.05
CA ASN A 351 18.36 0.62 -9.71
C ASN A 351 19.88 0.34 -9.78
N HIS A 352 20.31 -0.28 -10.88
CA HIS A 352 21.69 -0.72 -11.11
C HIS A 352 22.68 0.44 -10.97
N ARG A 353 22.36 1.60 -11.54
CA ARG A 353 23.23 2.79 -11.52
C ARG A 353 23.41 3.41 -10.13
N ARG A 354 22.47 3.21 -9.20
CA ARG A 354 22.59 3.65 -7.79
C ARG A 354 23.25 2.62 -6.85
N LEU A 355 23.66 1.48 -7.38
CA LEU A 355 24.52 0.55 -6.65
C LEU A 355 25.98 0.88 -6.92
N THR A 356 26.62 1.54 -5.94
CA THR A 356 28.06 1.83 -5.91
C THR A 356 28.89 0.56 -6.08
N GLU A 357 30.16 0.67 -6.47
CA GLU A 357 31.06 -0.50 -6.50
C GLU A 357 31.20 -1.14 -5.11
N GLY A 358 31.24 -0.33 -4.04
CA GLY A 358 31.26 -0.78 -2.66
C GLY A 358 30.02 -1.61 -2.29
N ARG A 359 28.83 -1.09 -2.62
CA ARG A 359 27.54 -1.78 -2.41
C ARG A 359 27.43 -3.06 -3.24
N ARG A 360 27.83 -3.03 -4.52
CA ARG A 360 27.89 -4.24 -5.38
C ARG A 360 28.82 -5.30 -4.80
N LYS A 361 30.04 -4.92 -4.41
CA LYS A 361 31.03 -5.83 -3.80
C LYS A 361 30.54 -6.39 -2.47
N HIS A 362 29.83 -5.60 -1.66
CA HIS A 362 29.18 -6.09 -0.44
C HIS A 362 28.10 -7.12 -0.78
N MET A 363 27.12 -6.76 -1.62
CA MET A 363 25.99 -7.63 -2.00
C MET A 363 26.39 -8.86 -2.84
N LYS A 364 27.61 -8.88 -3.40
CA LYS A 364 28.19 -10.07 -4.01
C LYS A 364 28.44 -11.19 -2.99
N ARG A 365 28.80 -10.84 -1.75
CA ARG A 365 29.22 -11.77 -0.68
C ARG A 365 28.05 -12.49 0.01
N ARG A 366 27.11 -13.08 -0.74
CA ARG A 366 25.82 -13.63 -0.22
C ARG A 366 25.90 -14.71 0.88
N ALA A 367 27.08 -15.27 1.14
CA ALA A 367 27.34 -16.29 2.17
C ALA A 367 28.25 -15.80 3.31
N HIS A 368 28.79 -14.59 3.21
CA HIS A 368 29.59 -13.97 4.25
C HIS A 368 28.67 -13.47 5.38
N LYS A 369 29.10 -13.65 6.64
CA LYS A 369 28.49 -12.99 7.79
C LYS A 369 29.08 -11.60 7.94
N ALA A 370 28.38 -10.60 7.40
CA ALA A 370 28.72 -9.18 7.57
C ALA A 370 28.71 -8.80 9.06
N THR A 371 29.66 -7.96 9.46
CA THR A 371 29.67 -7.32 10.78
C THR A 371 28.70 -6.13 10.83
N MET A 372 28.48 -5.57 12.02
CA MET A 372 27.74 -4.31 12.15
C MET A 372 28.41 -3.19 11.34
N ASP A 373 29.73 -3.07 11.41
CA ASP A 373 30.51 -2.06 10.69
C ASP A 373 30.42 -2.22 9.17
N ASP A 374 30.36 -3.46 8.65
CA ASP A 374 30.10 -3.77 7.23
C ASP A 374 28.75 -3.19 6.77
N ILE A 375 27.70 -3.30 7.61
CA ILE A 375 26.34 -2.80 7.33
C ILE A 375 26.26 -1.28 7.47
N VAL A 376 26.83 -0.70 8.53
CA VAL A 376 26.92 0.75 8.72
C VAL A 376 27.64 1.38 7.52
N LYS A 377 28.77 0.81 7.10
CA LYS A 377 29.53 1.27 5.93
C LYS A 377 28.77 1.13 4.61
N TYR A 378 27.92 0.11 4.46
CA TYR A 378 27.06 -0.07 3.28
C TYR A 378 26.02 1.06 3.18
N LYS A 379 25.37 1.37 4.31
CA LYS A 379 24.35 2.42 4.41
C LYS A 379 24.96 3.82 4.25
N SER A 380 26.10 4.06 4.90
CA SER A 380 26.81 5.34 4.89
C SER A 380 27.62 5.63 3.61
N ASP A 381 27.50 4.81 2.56
CA ASP A 381 28.23 5.01 1.31
C ASP A 381 27.79 6.31 0.62
N GLU A 382 28.68 7.31 0.64
CA GLU A 382 28.35 8.71 0.34
C GLU A 382 28.12 9.01 -1.15
N SER A 383 28.43 8.09 -2.08
CA SER A 383 28.36 8.40 -3.51
C SER A 383 26.94 8.62 -4.04
N HIS A 384 25.92 8.39 -3.22
CA HIS A 384 24.53 8.73 -3.49
C HIS A 384 23.91 9.49 -2.29
N LYS A 385 24.51 10.61 -1.91
CA LYS A 385 23.89 11.59 -0.99
C LYS A 385 22.61 12.16 -1.62
N VAL A 386 21.47 11.71 -1.12
CA VAL A 386 20.16 12.31 -1.40
C VAL A 386 20.00 13.56 -0.55
N ALA A 387 19.52 14.65 -1.15
CA ALA A 387 19.16 15.86 -0.42
C ALA A 387 18.12 15.53 0.66
N ASN A 388 18.49 15.69 1.92
CA ASN A 388 17.66 15.34 3.08
C ASN A 388 17.09 16.57 3.80
N GLU A 389 17.25 17.76 3.23
CA GLU A 389 16.75 19.01 3.78
C GLU A 389 15.45 19.41 3.06
N VAL A 390 14.40 19.64 3.85
CA VAL A 390 13.15 20.27 3.43
C VAL A 390 13.12 21.69 3.99
N VAL A 391 13.18 22.68 3.11
CA VAL A 391 13.06 24.10 3.49
C VAL A 391 11.56 24.41 3.61
N VAL A 392 11.08 24.62 4.83
CA VAL A 392 9.69 24.98 5.11
C VAL A 392 9.50 26.50 5.04
N SER A 393 10.50 27.25 5.50
CA SER A 393 10.60 28.71 5.33
C SER A 393 12.06 29.14 5.49
N ASP A 394 12.36 30.43 5.29
CA ASP A 394 13.68 31.00 5.56
C ASP A 394 14.18 30.70 6.99
N SER A 395 13.24 30.63 7.94
CA SER A 395 13.50 30.38 9.36
C SER A 395 13.39 28.92 9.79
N VAL A 396 12.80 28.02 8.98
CA VAL A 396 12.50 26.64 9.39
C VAL A 396 12.97 25.62 8.36
N ARG A 397 13.86 24.72 8.78
CA ARG A 397 14.40 23.61 7.98
C ARG A 397 14.16 22.29 8.69
N VAL A 398 13.64 21.30 7.97
CA VAL A 398 13.40 19.94 8.47
C VAL A 398 14.40 19.01 7.81
N TYR A 399 15.15 18.23 8.61
CA TYR A 399 16.12 17.26 8.09
C TYR A 399 15.57 15.85 8.22
N LEU A 400 15.79 15.06 7.17
CA LEU A 400 15.27 13.72 6.98
C LEU A 400 16.36 12.66 7.09
N ARG A 401 15.97 11.45 7.48
CA ARG A 401 16.84 10.28 7.65
C ARG A 401 16.15 9.03 7.15
N ASN A 402 16.89 7.93 6.96
CA ASN A 402 16.23 6.62 6.90
C ASN A 402 15.87 6.16 8.32
N PRO A 403 14.64 5.69 8.55
CA PRO A 403 14.30 4.91 9.72
C PRO A 403 14.52 3.42 9.46
N THR A 404 14.81 2.70 10.53
CA THR A 404 14.78 1.24 10.58
C THR A 404 13.36 0.74 10.83
N LEU A 405 13.10 -0.56 10.60
CA LEU A 405 11.80 -1.17 10.95
C LEU A 405 11.49 -1.07 12.45
N ALA A 406 12.52 -1.08 13.32
CA ALA A 406 12.35 -0.90 14.77
C ALA A 406 11.86 0.53 15.11
N GLU A 407 12.37 1.55 14.43
CA GLU A 407 11.97 2.95 14.67
C GLU A 407 10.60 3.27 14.04
N TYR A 408 10.26 2.61 12.94
CA TYR A 408 8.90 2.63 12.39
C TYR A 408 7.90 2.02 13.39
N GLU A 409 8.24 0.88 13.99
CA GLU A 409 7.46 0.23 15.03
C GLU A 409 7.35 1.10 16.30
N GLU A 410 8.44 1.70 16.77
CA GLU A 410 8.42 2.62 17.91
C GLU A 410 7.51 3.84 17.63
N SER A 411 7.64 4.45 16.45
CA SER A 411 6.81 5.58 16.01
C SER A 411 5.33 5.23 15.95
N GLY A 412 4.98 4.06 15.40
CA GLY A 412 3.60 3.60 15.32
C GLY A 412 2.99 3.28 16.70
N ASN A 413 3.76 2.66 17.58
CA ASN A 413 3.34 2.39 18.96
C ASN A 413 3.15 3.69 19.76
N GLY A 414 3.99 4.72 19.53
CA GLY A 414 3.80 6.05 20.10
C GLY A 414 2.51 6.72 19.62
N TRP A 415 2.21 6.63 18.32
CA TRP A 415 0.95 7.13 17.75
C TRP A 415 -0.29 6.43 18.33
N ILE A 416 -0.27 5.10 18.45
CA ILE A 416 -1.39 4.33 19.03
C ILE A 416 -1.72 4.81 20.46
N ARG A 417 -0.70 5.04 21.30
CA ARG A 417 -0.88 5.57 22.66
C ARG A 417 -1.43 6.99 22.65
N SER A 418 -0.87 7.87 21.82
CA SER A 418 -1.34 9.25 21.68
C SER A 418 -2.81 9.33 21.22
N LEU A 419 -3.25 8.41 20.36
CA LEU A 419 -4.66 8.31 19.96
C LEU A 419 -5.56 7.87 21.11
N GLN A 420 -5.17 6.85 21.88
CA GLN A 420 -5.89 6.41 23.08
C GLN A 420 -6.05 7.55 24.09
N GLU A 421 -4.94 8.22 24.44
CA GLU A 421 -4.93 9.37 25.37
C GLU A 421 -5.82 10.53 24.89
N SER A 422 -5.80 10.84 23.59
CA SER A 422 -6.59 11.93 23.01
C SER A 422 -8.09 11.59 23.00
N THR A 423 -8.44 10.35 22.65
CA THR A 423 -9.83 9.86 22.67
C THR A 423 -10.39 9.84 24.10
N ASP A 424 -9.63 9.34 25.07
CA ASP A 424 -10.04 9.35 26.49
C ASP A 424 -10.28 10.79 26.99
N ALA A 425 -9.41 11.75 26.62
CA ALA A 425 -9.59 13.16 26.96
C ALA A 425 -10.82 13.78 26.29
N ALA A 426 -11.11 13.44 25.04
CA ALA A 426 -12.27 13.92 24.30
C ALA A 426 -13.60 13.45 24.93
N PHE A 427 -13.71 12.18 25.30
CA PHE A 427 -14.93 11.62 25.91
C PHE A 427 -15.05 11.87 27.43
N ALA A 428 -13.98 12.24 28.12
CA ALA A 428 -14.04 12.74 29.49
C ALA A 428 -14.77 14.10 29.59
N GLY A 429 -14.78 14.88 28.50
CA GLY A 429 -15.62 16.06 28.34
C GLY A 429 -16.96 15.73 27.68
N ARG A 430 -18.04 16.40 28.09
CA ARG A 430 -19.24 16.50 27.23
C ARG A 430 -18.98 17.52 26.12
N LEU A 431 -18.22 17.11 25.10
CA LEU A 431 -18.02 17.91 23.89
C LEU A 431 -19.36 18.08 23.14
N SER A 432 -19.55 19.23 22.51
CA SER A 432 -20.63 19.43 21.54
C SER A 432 -20.33 18.71 20.22
N SER A 433 -21.33 18.61 19.33
CA SER A 433 -21.16 18.14 17.94
C SER A 433 -20.00 18.86 17.23
N ASP A 434 -19.95 20.18 17.39
CA ASP A 434 -19.05 21.03 16.62
C ASP A 434 -17.61 20.92 17.15
N GLN A 435 -17.46 20.86 18.48
CA GLN A 435 -16.18 20.57 19.14
C GLN A 435 -15.68 19.16 18.80
N THR A 436 -16.59 18.19 18.62
CA THR A 436 -16.23 16.84 18.17
C THR A 436 -15.73 16.87 16.73
N ASN A 437 -16.35 17.66 15.85
CA ASN A 437 -15.96 17.79 14.45
C ASN A 437 -14.60 18.50 14.27
N GLU A 438 -14.35 19.61 14.99
CA GLU A 438 -13.03 20.27 15.01
C GLU A 438 -11.94 19.34 15.54
N TYR A 439 -12.24 18.57 16.59
CA TYR A 439 -11.34 17.56 17.14
C TYR A 439 -11.03 16.44 16.13
N ILE A 440 -12.02 15.94 15.38
CA ILE A 440 -11.82 14.96 14.29
C ILE A 440 -10.83 15.49 13.24
N VAL A 441 -11.01 16.73 12.77
CA VAL A 441 -10.15 17.33 11.74
C VAL A 441 -8.72 17.53 12.25
N GLN A 442 -8.55 17.97 13.51
CA GLN A 442 -7.21 18.12 14.11
C GLN A 442 -6.53 16.77 14.38
N ALA A 443 -7.28 15.75 14.80
CA ALA A 443 -6.78 14.39 14.96
C ALA A 443 -6.27 13.83 13.62
N ALA A 444 -7.04 13.96 12.54
CA ALA A 444 -6.66 13.50 11.20
C ALA A 444 -5.39 14.22 10.66
N LYS A 445 -5.26 15.53 10.87
CA LYS A 445 -4.04 16.28 10.49
C LYS A 445 -2.81 15.84 11.29
N THR A 446 -2.98 15.66 12.60
CA THR A 446 -1.92 15.21 13.52
C THR A 446 -1.47 13.79 13.19
N GLU A 447 -2.42 12.90 12.90
CA GLU A 447 -2.21 11.54 12.40
C GLU A 447 -1.37 11.53 11.12
N ALA A 448 -1.71 12.38 10.14
CA ALA A 448 -1.03 12.39 8.84
C ALA A 448 0.45 12.84 8.91
N ILE A 449 0.86 13.67 9.86
CA ILE A 449 2.30 13.92 10.08
C ILE A 449 2.95 12.84 10.96
N ASN A 450 2.24 12.28 11.96
CA ASN A 450 2.77 11.16 12.75
C ASN A 450 3.15 9.95 11.88
N ASN A 451 2.43 9.74 10.77
CA ASN A 451 2.76 8.78 9.71
C ASN A 451 4.14 8.94 9.07
N TYR A 452 4.79 10.09 9.20
CA TYR A 452 6.12 10.34 8.67
C TYR A 452 7.13 10.82 9.72
N ALA A 453 6.72 10.92 11.00
CA ALA A 453 7.58 11.38 12.10
C ALA A 453 8.88 10.55 12.25
N HIS A 454 8.86 9.26 11.89
CA HIS A 454 10.04 8.41 11.87
C HIS A 454 11.10 8.85 10.85
N TYR A 455 10.71 9.43 9.71
CA TYR A 455 11.64 10.00 8.72
C TYR A 455 12.30 11.30 9.18
N ILE A 456 11.77 11.97 10.20
CA ILE A 456 12.37 13.21 10.71
C ILE A 456 13.59 12.89 11.56
N GLU A 457 14.72 13.55 11.26
CA GLU A 457 15.96 13.51 12.05
C GLU A 457 15.97 14.65 13.07
N LYS A 458 15.71 15.87 12.60
CA LYS A 458 15.76 17.10 13.39
C LYS A 458 15.02 18.25 12.70
N ILE A 459 14.60 19.24 13.47
CA ILE A 459 14.10 20.52 12.96
C ILE A 459 15.09 21.60 13.39
N VAL A 460 15.49 22.46 12.46
CA VAL A 460 16.39 23.60 12.68
C VAL A 460 15.59 24.88 12.53
N LEU A 461 15.63 25.70 13.57
CA LEU A 461 15.02 27.04 13.64
C LEU A 461 16.13 28.09 13.54
N ARG A 462 16.06 28.95 12.52
CA ARG A 462 16.94 30.12 12.37
C ARG A 462 16.23 31.34 12.90
N THR A 463 16.85 32.05 13.82
CA THR A 463 16.31 33.31 14.36
C THR A 463 17.41 34.37 14.38
N VAL A 464 17.09 35.60 14.01
CA VAL A 464 18.01 36.73 14.18
C VAL A 464 17.80 37.34 15.56
N ARG A 465 18.86 37.42 16.37
CA ARG A 465 18.86 38.13 17.66
C ARG A 465 20.06 39.06 17.71
N ASN A 466 19.82 40.36 17.91
CA ASN A 466 20.85 41.39 17.99
C ASN A 466 21.81 41.37 16.78
N ASP A 467 21.26 41.31 15.56
CA ASP A 467 21.99 41.21 14.29
C ASP A 467 22.91 39.97 14.13
N VAL A 468 22.71 38.95 14.97
CA VAL A 468 23.38 37.65 14.87
C VAL A 468 22.35 36.56 14.54
N GLU A 469 22.63 35.75 13.52
CA GLU A 469 21.87 34.52 13.26
C GLU A 469 22.16 33.47 14.35
N VAL A 470 21.09 32.95 14.95
CA VAL A 470 21.13 31.88 15.94
C VAL A 470 20.33 30.70 15.40
N GLU A 471 21.02 29.58 15.17
CA GLU A 471 20.39 28.29 14.88
C GLU A 471 20.06 27.55 16.18
N GLN A 472 18.82 27.09 16.32
CA GLN A 472 18.38 26.19 17.38
C GLN A 472 17.93 24.87 16.75
N THR A 473 18.28 23.73 17.35
CA THR A 473 17.95 22.41 16.80
C THR A 473 17.08 21.61 17.77
N ILE A 474 16.00 21.05 17.26
CA ILE A 474 15.11 20.09 17.94
C ILE A 474 15.48 18.69 17.45
N THR A 475 15.82 17.78 18.36
CA THR A 475 16.21 16.38 18.06
C THR A 475 15.46 15.33 18.90
N GLU A 476 14.88 15.74 20.02
CA GLU A 476 14.12 14.87 20.93
C GLU A 476 12.80 14.44 20.29
N ARG A 477 12.49 13.14 20.33
CA ARG A 477 11.33 12.55 19.63
C ARG A 477 9.99 13.15 20.04
N GLU A 478 9.74 13.29 21.34
CA GLU A 478 8.48 13.86 21.83
C GLU A 478 8.30 15.32 21.38
N THR A 479 9.32 16.15 21.57
CA THR A 479 9.31 17.55 21.12
C THR A 479 9.21 17.66 19.59
N LEU A 480 9.87 16.78 18.81
CA LEU A 480 9.69 16.70 17.36
C LEU A 480 8.23 16.44 16.98
N SER A 481 7.60 15.38 17.52
CA SER A 481 6.19 15.07 17.25
C SER A 481 5.24 16.21 17.63
N ARG A 482 5.48 16.90 18.75
CA ARG A 482 4.67 18.04 19.18
C ARG A 482 4.87 19.28 18.30
N THR A 483 6.11 19.57 17.87
CA THR A 483 6.41 20.65 16.92
C THR A 483 5.77 20.37 15.56
N LEU A 484 5.87 19.12 15.08
CA LEU A 484 5.23 18.66 13.86
C LEU A 484 3.70 18.81 13.92
N ALA A 485 3.06 18.36 15.01
CA ALA A 485 1.62 18.51 15.22
C ALA A 485 1.16 19.98 15.16
N ALA A 486 1.90 20.89 15.79
CA ALA A 486 1.66 22.33 15.69
C ALA A 486 1.85 22.88 14.26
N MET A 487 2.82 22.35 13.51
CA MET A 487 3.08 22.73 12.12
C MET A 487 2.02 22.20 11.13
N SER A 488 1.35 21.07 11.41
CA SER A 488 0.22 20.56 10.58
C SER A 488 -1.00 21.46 10.54
N ALA A 489 -1.14 22.40 11.47
CA ALA A 489 -2.27 23.33 11.47
C ALA A 489 -2.30 24.17 10.18
N ASP A 490 -1.11 24.54 9.68
CA ASP A 490 -0.92 25.24 8.41
C ASP A 490 -0.85 24.24 7.23
N GLN A 491 -1.74 24.42 6.26
CA GLN A 491 -1.87 23.50 5.13
C GLN A 491 -0.67 23.56 4.16
N GLN A 492 -0.04 24.71 4.00
CA GLN A 492 1.11 24.89 3.11
C GLN A 492 2.37 24.27 3.73
N VAL A 493 2.57 24.46 5.04
CA VAL A 493 3.65 23.81 5.80
C VAL A 493 3.48 22.29 5.78
N TYR A 494 2.27 21.80 6.04
CA TYR A 494 1.93 20.37 5.94
C TYR A 494 2.30 19.79 4.57
N SER A 495 1.79 20.38 3.47
CA SER A 495 2.06 19.89 2.11
C SER A 495 3.55 19.91 1.78
N THR A 496 4.26 20.99 2.15
CA THR A 496 5.71 21.13 1.91
C THR A 496 6.51 20.01 2.59
N ILE A 497 6.15 19.63 3.82
CA ILE A 497 6.82 18.56 4.56
C ILE A 497 6.51 17.19 3.93
N VAL A 498 5.23 16.89 3.68
CA VAL A 498 4.82 15.58 3.11
C VAL A 498 5.39 15.38 1.71
N GLU A 499 5.35 16.40 0.85
CA GLU A 499 6.01 16.35 -0.46
C GLU A 499 7.53 16.19 -0.35
N GLY A 500 8.17 16.88 0.59
CA GLY A 500 9.61 16.76 0.83
C GLY A 500 10.00 15.34 1.24
N ILE A 501 9.19 14.68 2.07
CA ILE A 501 9.38 13.30 2.50
C ILE A 501 9.12 12.32 1.34
N GLY A 502 8.07 12.52 0.54
CA GLY A 502 7.82 11.72 -0.67
C GLY A 502 8.99 11.80 -1.66
N LYS A 503 9.45 13.02 -1.97
CA LYS A 503 10.64 13.26 -2.81
C LYS A 503 11.89 12.62 -2.20
N TYR A 504 12.06 12.61 -0.89
CA TYR A 504 13.18 11.97 -0.20
C TYR A 504 13.18 10.44 -0.35
N ILE A 505 12.03 9.80 -0.13
CA ILE A 505 11.84 8.35 -0.31
C ILE A 505 12.14 7.96 -1.77
N ASP A 506 11.51 8.64 -2.73
CA ASP A 506 11.70 8.37 -4.16
C ASP A 506 13.16 8.58 -4.61
N ASN A 507 13.85 9.60 -4.10
CA ASN A 507 15.26 9.83 -4.42
C ASN A 507 16.22 8.81 -3.79
N ARG A 508 15.80 8.12 -2.71
CA ARG A 508 16.60 7.07 -2.04
C ARG A 508 16.43 5.69 -2.64
N ALA A 509 15.31 5.42 -3.32
CA ALA A 509 14.94 4.10 -3.79
C ALA A 509 16.07 3.43 -4.60
N LEU A 510 16.57 2.30 -4.06
CA LEU A 510 17.50 1.38 -4.71
C LEU A 510 16.77 0.16 -5.29
N ALA A 511 15.63 -0.22 -4.70
CA ALA A 511 14.78 -1.29 -5.18
C ALA A 511 13.30 -0.98 -4.98
N ILE A 512 12.45 -1.37 -5.91
CA ILE A 512 10.99 -1.22 -5.86
C ILE A 512 10.30 -2.49 -6.29
N THR A 513 9.09 -2.73 -5.78
CA THR A 513 8.22 -3.82 -6.20
C THR A 513 7.10 -3.26 -7.07
N ALA A 514 7.10 -3.60 -8.36
CA ALA A 514 6.27 -2.93 -9.34
C ALA A 514 5.81 -3.84 -10.49
N LEU A 515 4.71 -3.45 -11.14
CA LEU A 515 4.25 -4.06 -12.40
C LEU A 515 4.71 -3.25 -13.60
N PRO A 516 5.21 -3.91 -14.65
CA PRO A 516 5.20 -3.32 -15.98
C PRO A 516 3.80 -2.89 -16.42
N ARG A 517 3.66 -1.66 -16.91
CA ARG A 517 2.57 -1.22 -17.78
C ARG A 517 2.59 -2.08 -19.05
N TYR A 518 1.42 -2.30 -19.65
CA TYR A 518 1.26 -3.13 -20.84
C TYR A 518 0.44 -2.40 -21.89
N SER A 519 0.52 -2.87 -23.14
CA SER A 519 -0.42 -2.52 -24.20
C SER A 519 -1.48 -3.60 -24.30
N CYS A 520 -2.76 -3.22 -24.39
CA CYS A 520 -3.87 -4.17 -24.43
C CYS A 520 -3.85 -4.98 -25.76
N PRO A 521 -3.78 -6.32 -25.73
CA PRO A 521 -3.62 -7.12 -26.94
C PRO A 521 -4.90 -7.22 -27.82
N LYS A 522 -6.03 -6.64 -27.40
CA LYS A 522 -7.26 -6.54 -28.21
C LYS A 522 -7.36 -5.24 -29.00
N CYS A 523 -6.86 -4.13 -28.46
CA CYS A 523 -7.05 -2.78 -29.03
C CYS A 523 -5.76 -1.98 -29.22
N ASP A 524 -4.60 -2.58 -28.94
CA ASP A 524 -3.24 -2.02 -29.02
C ASP A 524 -3.01 -0.70 -28.26
N HIS A 525 -3.95 -0.31 -27.39
CA HIS A 525 -3.85 0.88 -26.56
C HIS A 525 -2.87 0.64 -25.41
N ASP A 526 -1.95 1.58 -25.21
CA ASP A 526 -1.19 1.66 -23.96
C ASP A 526 -2.17 1.88 -22.80
N GLN A 527 -1.93 1.31 -21.62
CA GLN A 527 -2.90 1.49 -20.54
C GLN A 527 -2.84 2.85 -19.84
N GLY A 528 -1.84 3.69 -20.10
CA GLY A 528 -1.77 5.00 -19.46
C GLY A 528 -2.48 6.14 -20.17
N ILE A 529 -2.72 7.21 -19.42
CA ILE A 529 -3.12 8.51 -19.97
C ILE A 529 -1.89 9.15 -20.63
N VAL A 530 -1.94 9.33 -21.94
CA VAL A 530 -0.94 10.13 -22.68
C VAL A 530 -1.54 11.49 -22.97
N PRO A 531 -1.19 12.57 -22.23
CA PRO A 531 -1.71 13.89 -22.55
C PRO A 531 -1.27 14.32 -23.95
N GLU A 532 -2.20 14.88 -24.72
CA GLU A 532 -1.92 15.52 -26.00
C GLU A 532 -0.93 16.67 -25.76
N ARG A 533 0.25 16.61 -26.38
CA ARG A 533 1.28 17.64 -26.20
C ARG A 533 1.49 18.45 -27.47
N THR A 534 1.41 19.77 -27.32
CA THR A 534 1.86 20.72 -28.32
C THR A 534 3.34 20.99 -28.07
N LEU A 535 4.19 20.66 -29.03
CA LEU A 535 5.61 20.99 -28.99
C LEU A 535 5.81 22.52 -29.04
N ALA A 536 6.99 23.00 -28.61
CA ALA A 536 7.34 24.42 -28.65
C ALA A 536 7.33 25.05 -30.07
N ASP A 537 7.21 24.24 -31.13
CA ASP A 537 7.05 24.67 -32.53
C ASP A 537 5.58 24.62 -33.02
N GLY A 538 4.61 24.44 -32.12
CA GLY A 538 3.18 24.41 -32.43
C GLY A 538 2.68 23.07 -33.00
N ARG A 539 3.53 22.05 -33.16
CA ARG A 539 3.08 20.73 -33.58
C ARG A 539 2.41 19.98 -32.43
N VAL A 540 1.13 19.67 -32.59
CA VAL A 540 0.44 18.65 -31.81
C VAL A 540 1.08 17.28 -32.09
N VAL A 541 1.54 16.60 -31.05
CA VAL A 541 1.92 15.18 -31.12
C VAL A 541 0.68 14.36 -30.79
N PRO A 542 0.09 13.63 -31.76
CA PRO A 542 -1.10 12.84 -31.50
C PRO A 542 -0.82 11.71 -30.49
N GLU A 543 -1.89 11.29 -29.80
CA GLU A 543 -1.95 10.26 -28.76
C GLU A 543 -1.45 8.88 -29.26
N GLN A 544 -0.13 8.69 -29.41
CA GLN A 544 0.46 7.39 -29.76
C GLN A 544 1.99 7.32 -29.60
N ARG A 545 2.47 6.65 -28.53
CA ARG A 545 2.94 5.25 -28.64
C ARG A 545 3.48 4.70 -27.31
N LEU A 546 2.82 3.63 -26.87
CA LEU A 546 3.38 2.36 -26.34
C LEU A 546 4.50 2.43 -25.30
N SER A 547 4.18 1.96 -24.09
CA SER A 547 5.12 1.17 -23.30
C SER A 547 5.66 0.04 -24.15
N THR A 548 6.97 0.04 -24.38
CA THR A 548 7.61 -1.05 -25.12
C THR A 548 7.75 -2.25 -24.18
N LYS A 549 7.68 -3.48 -24.73
CA LYS A 549 7.91 -4.71 -23.94
C LYS A 549 9.28 -4.75 -23.27
N GLU A 550 10.23 -3.98 -23.77
CA GLU A 550 11.60 -3.89 -23.25
C GLU A 550 11.72 -2.82 -22.17
N ASN A 551 11.12 -1.64 -22.38
CA ASN A 551 11.26 -0.46 -21.51
C ASN A 551 9.88 0.03 -21.01
N PRO A 552 9.17 -0.76 -20.19
CA PRO A 552 7.84 -0.40 -19.69
C PRO A 552 7.91 0.65 -18.59
N TYR A 553 6.84 1.43 -18.44
CA TYR A 553 6.57 2.16 -17.20
C TYR A 553 6.35 1.17 -16.05
N LEU A 554 6.87 1.45 -14.85
CA LEU A 554 6.67 0.64 -13.65
C LEU A 554 5.57 1.25 -12.78
N ILE A 555 4.60 0.43 -12.36
CA ILE A 555 3.52 0.81 -11.45
C ILE A 555 3.86 0.22 -10.08
N PRO A 556 4.27 1.03 -9.08
CA PRO A 556 4.57 0.54 -7.74
C PRO A 556 3.37 -0.17 -7.10
N LEU A 557 3.64 -1.27 -6.41
CA LEU A 557 2.63 -2.06 -5.70
C LEU A 557 2.77 -1.93 -4.20
N ASP A 558 1.64 -1.89 -3.50
CA ASP A 558 1.60 -2.24 -2.08
C ASP A 558 1.61 -3.77 -1.91
N MET A 559 2.79 -4.29 -1.58
CA MET A 559 2.98 -5.72 -1.31
C MET A 559 2.30 -6.16 -0.02
N GLY A 560 2.03 -5.25 0.92
CA GLY A 560 1.26 -5.52 2.13
C GLY A 560 -0.19 -5.88 1.79
N SER A 561 -0.89 -4.98 1.10
CA SER A 561 -2.26 -5.24 0.62
C SER A 561 -2.33 -6.46 -0.31
N LEU A 562 -1.34 -6.64 -1.20
CA LEU A 562 -1.24 -7.83 -2.04
C LEU A 562 -1.07 -9.13 -1.22
N PHE A 563 -0.29 -9.09 -0.14
CA PHE A 563 -0.10 -10.24 0.76
C PHE A 563 -1.41 -10.65 1.42
N PHE A 564 -2.14 -9.71 2.00
CA PHE A 564 -3.39 -10.01 2.69
C PHE A 564 -4.52 -10.39 1.73
N PHE A 565 -4.58 -9.80 0.53
CA PHE A 565 -5.55 -10.18 -0.50
C PHE A 565 -5.38 -11.64 -0.94
N ILE A 566 -4.15 -12.06 -1.23
CA ILE A 566 -3.86 -13.43 -1.67
C ILE A 566 -4.06 -14.44 -0.53
N THR A 567 -3.48 -14.17 0.65
CA THR A 567 -3.54 -15.11 1.79
C THR A 567 -4.94 -15.19 2.41
N GLY A 568 -5.70 -14.09 2.43
CA GLY A 568 -7.10 -14.09 2.85
C GLY A 568 -7.97 -15.01 1.98
N ARG A 569 -7.84 -14.95 0.65
CA ARG A 569 -8.56 -15.85 -0.27
C ARG A 569 -8.20 -17.33 -0.06
N GLN A 570 -6.93 -17.63 0.23
CA GLN A 570 -6.49 -18.97 0.60
C GLN A 570 -7.19 -19.47 1.88
N ILE A 571 -7.27 -18.64 2.92
CA ILE A 571 -7.94 -18.97 4.20
C ILE A 571 -9.45 -19.19 3.97
N THR A 572 -10.14 -18.28 3.26
CA THR A 572 -11.57 -18.42 2.94
C THR A 572 -11.86 -19.74 2.22
N ARG A 573 -10.97 -20.20 1.34
CA ARG A 573 -11.07 -21.52 0.69
C ARG A 573 -10.82 -22.70 1.63
N ALA A 574 -9.85 -22.60 2.53
CA ALA A 574 -9.60 -23.64 3.53
C ALA A 574 -10.81 -23.81 4.48
N LEU A 575 -11.54 -22.73 4.78
CA LEU A 575 -12.76 -22.76 5.58
C LEU A 575 -13.96 -23.30 4.77
N THR A 576 -14.24 -22.76 3.59
CA THR A 576 -15.40 -23.17 2.77
C THR A 576 -15.32 -24.61 2.28
N SER A 577 -14.11 -25.12 1.98
CA SER A 577 -13.93 -26.52 1.56
C SER A 577 -14.18 -27.54 2.69
N ARG A 578 -14.00 -27.15 3.97
CA ARG A 578 -14.31 -28.01 5.13
C ARG A 578 -15.80 -28.09 5.44
N ASN A 579 -16.60 -27.12 5.02
CA ASN A 579 -18.06 -27.13 5.23
C ASN A 579 -18.82 -27.92 4.14
N ILE A 580 -18.11 -28.53 3.18
CA ILE A 580 -18.67 -29.33 2.08
C ILE A 580 -18.29 -30.82 2.23
N SER A 581 -17.49 -31.17 3.25
CA SER A 581 -17.05 -32.52 3.61
C SER A 581 -17.66 -32.99 4.93
#